data_AF-A0A974X9W8-F1
#
_entry.id   AF-A0A974X9W8-F1
#
_cell.length_a   1.000
_cell.length_b   1.000
_cell.length_c   1.000
_cell.angle_alpha   90.00
_cell.angle_beta   90.00
_cell.angle_gamma   90.00
#
_symmetry.space_group_name_H-M   'P 1'
#
loop_
_entity.id
_entity.type
_entity.pdbx_description
1 polymer ?
#
loop_
_entity_poly.entity_id
_entity_poly.type
_entity_poly.pdbx_seq_one_letter_code
_entity_poly.pdbx_strand_id
1 'polypeptide(L)' 'MLEDKNNQDNTYTNMYWRARFVGGAFEKAKELKNKDKIEITKGVIENTYDKEKGKLWVNVTVFEFLKMVLS' A
#
# COMPACT_ATOMS: atom_id res chain seq x y z
N MET A 1 17.69 1.70 1.01
CA MET A 1 16.92 0.48 0.65
C MET A 1 16.70 -0.27 1.96
N LEU A 2 15.46 -0.57 2.34
CA LEU A 2 15.20 -1.41 3.52
C LEU A 2 14.98 -2.83 2.99
N GLU A 3 15.83 -3.75 3.42
CA GLU A 3 15.82 -5.14 2.98
C GLU A 3 14.64 -5.89 3.60
N ASP A 4 13.90 -6.62 2.77
CA ASP A 4 12.86 -7.55 3.19
C ASP A 4 13.54 -8.69 3.98
N LYS A 5 13.42 -8.67 5.31
CA LYS A 5 13.88 -9.77 6.15
C LYS A 5 12.97 -10.97 5.93
N ASN A 6 13.47 -11.99 5.23
CA ASN A 6 12.84 -13.30 5.13
C ASN A 6 12.64 -13.88 6.53
N ASN A 7 11.39 -13.90 7.02
CA ASN A 7 10.99 -14.76 8.13
C ASN A 7 10.80 -16.18 7.59
N GLN A 8 11.28 -17.17 8.34
CA GLN A 8 11.37 -18.60 7.97
C GLN A 8 10.01 -19.29 7.68
N ASP A 9 8.87 -18.59 7.79
CA ASP A 9 7.52 -19.16 7.72
C ASP A 9 6.71 -18.75 6.47
N ASN A 10 7.33 -18.16 5.46
CA ASN A 10 6.65 -17.72 4.22
C ASN A 10 5.51 -16.70 4.43
N THR A 11 5.36 -16.17 5.65
CA THR A 11 4.49 -15.06 5.99
C THR A 11 5.31 -13.78 5.93
N TYR A 12 5.12 -12.98 4.88
CA TYR A 12 5.67 -11.63 4.84
C TYR A 12 5.06 -10.82 5.99
N THR A 13 5.84 -10.61 7.06
CA THR A 13 5.36 -9.93 8.28
C THR A 13 4.89 -8.50 7.98
N ASN A 14 5.51 -7.85 7.00
CA ASN A 14 5.09 -6.55 6.48
C ASN A 14 5.45 -6.47 4.99
N MET A 15 4.51 -6.04 4.14
CA MET A 15 4.78 -5.69 2.75
C MET A 15 4.65 -4.19 2.57
N TYR A 16 5.60 -3.58 1.87
CA TYR A 16 5.57 -2.17 1.54
C TYR A 16 5.14 -1.99 0.09
N TRP A 17 3.93 -1.46 -0.12
CA TRP A 17 3.38 -1.21 -1.45
C TRP A 17 3.25 0.27 -1.74
N ARG A 18 3.35 0.62 -3.02
CA ARG A 18 3.08 1.98 -3.48
C ARG A 18 1.58 2.15 -3.69
N ALA A 19 0.96 2.94 -2.82
CA ALA A 19 -0.45 3.31 -2.94
C ALA A 19 -0.63 4.65 -3.67
N ARG A 20 -1.65 4.74 -4.54
CA ARG A 20 -2.13 5.97 -5.19
C ARG A 20 -3.57 6.20 -4.76
N PHE A 21 -3.81 7.30 -4.06
CA PHE A 21 -5.15 7.75 -3.72
C PHE A 21 -5.69 8.62 -4.84
N VAL A 22 -6.93 8.38 -5.28
CA VAL A 22 -7.56 9.11 -6.38
C VAL A 22 -8.94 9.64 -6.01
N GLY A 23 -9.39 10.71 -6.68
CA GLY A 23 -10.72 11.28 -6.45
C GLY A 23 -10.96 11.69 -4.99
N GLY A 24 -12.11 11.32 -4.43
CA GLY A 24 -12.46 11.65 -3.04
C GLY A 24 -11.52 11.05 -1.99
N ALA A 25 -10.87 9.91 -2.28
CA ALA A 25 -9.85 9.36 -1.39
C ALA A 25 -8.58 10.22 -1.35
N PHE A 26 -8.22 10.90 -2.44
CA PHE A 26 -7.06 11.81 -2.43
C PHE A 26 -7.25 12.94 -1.43
N GLU A 27 -8.43 13.56 -1.39
CA GLU A 27 -8.72 14.64 -0.45
C GLU A 27 -8.65 14.17 1.01
N LYS A 28 -9.26 13.03 1.33
CA LYS A 28 -9.17 12.41 2.67
C LYS A 28 -7.73 12.04 3.03
N ALA A 29 -6.94 11.58 2.06
CA ALA A 29 -5.57 11.14 2.31
C ALA A 29 -4.62 12.29 2.69
N LYS A 30 -4.94 13.54 2.35
CA LYS A 30 -4.15 14.72 2.77
C LYS A 30 -4.12 14.91 4.29
N GLU A 31 -5.13 14.40 4.98
CA GLU A 31 -5.24 14.48 6.45
C GLU A 31 -4.50 13.33 7.16
N LEU A 32 -4.01 12.34 6.40
CA LEU A 32 -3.23 11.25 6.96
C LEU A 32 -1.84 11.74 7.37
N LYS A 33 -1.41 11.28 8.53
CA LYS A 33 -0.08 11.47 9.08
C LYS A 33 0.74 10.19 8.93
N ASN A 34 2.05 10.34 9.00
CA ASN A 34 2.95 9.19 9.02
C ASN A 34 2.52 8.21 10.13
N LYS A 35 2.49 6.91 9.81
CA LYS A 35 2.03 5.81 10.67
C LYS A 35 0.53 5.75 10.97
N ASP A 36 -0.30 6.60 10.36
CA ASP A 36 -1.75 6.39 10.42
C ASP A 36 -2.11 5.05 9.77
N LYS A 37 -3.01 4.31 10.42
CA LYS A 37 -3.54 3.07 9.91
C LYS A 37 -4.80 3.34 9.12
N ILE A 38 -4.91 2.72 7.95
CA ILE A 38 -6.10 2.79 7.11
C ILE A 38 -6.53 1.38 6.71
N GLU A 39 -7.83 1.23 6.52
CA GLU A 39 -8.44 0.06 5.90
C GLU A 39 -8.94 0.46 4.51
N ILE A 40 -8.41 -0.17 3.46
CA ILE A 40 -8.85 0.08 2.09
C ILE A 40 -10.15 -0.69 1.88
N THR A 41 -11.27 0.02 1.74
CA THR A 41 -12.59 -0.57 1.50
C THR A 41 -12.88 -0.74 0.01
N LYS A 42 -12.25 0.08 -0.84
CA LYS A 42 -12.36 -0.03 -2.30
C LYS A 42 -11.06 0.37 -2.98
N GLY A 43 -10.49 -0.56 -3.73
CA GLY A 43 -9.24 -0.38 -4.44
C GLY A 43 -9.03 -1.44 -5.51
N VAL A 44 -8.01 -1.22 -6.34
CA VAL A 44 -7.52 -2.18 -7.32
C VAL A 44 -6.04 -2.39 -7.07
N ILE A 45 -5.60 -3.66 -7.12
CA ILE A 45 -4.21 -4.07 -6.96
C ILE A 45 -3.73 -4.59 -8.30
N GLU A 46 -2.64 -4.02 -8.80
CA GLU A 46 -2.05 -4.37 -10.09
C GLU A 46 -0.57 -4.70 -9.92
N ASN A 47 -0.13 -5.76 -10.60
CA ASN A 47 1.26 -6.14 -10.68
C ASN A 47 1.83 -5.69 -12.02
N THR A 48 2.76 -4.74 -11.98
CA THR A 48 3.46 -4.27 -13.17
C THR A 48 4.86 -4.87 -13.18
N TYR A 49 5.16 -5.70 -14.18
CA TYR A 49 6.51 -6.20 -14.39
C TYR A 49 7.32 -5.19 -15.19
N ASP A 50 8.32 -4.58 -14.55
CA ASP A 50 9.28 -3.71 -15.20
C ASP A 50 10.36 -4.58 -15.85
N LYS A 51 10.29 -4.71 -17.18
CA LYS A 51 11.22 -5.53 -17.98
C LYS A 51 12.63 -4.97 -17.99
N GLU A 52 12.80 -3.65 -17.90
CA GLU A 52 14.13 -3.02 -17.91
C GLU A 52 14.87 -3.26 -16.59
N LYS A 53 14.12 -3.30 -15.48
CA LYS A 53 14.67 -3.56 -14.13
C LYS A 53 14.56 -5.01 -13.69
N GLY A 54 13.93 -5.88 -14.50
CA GLY A 54 13.67 -7.28 -14.19
C GLY A 54 12.86 -7.49 -12.90
N LYS A 55 12.03 -6.51 -12.49
CA LYS A 55 11.39 -6.50 -11.17
C LYS A 55 9.87 -6.34 -11.27
N LEU A 56 9.16 -7.11 -10.45
CA LEU A 56 7.71 -6.98 -10.26
C LEU A 56 7.42 -5.88 -9.24
N TRP A 57 6.54 -4.96 -9.59
CA TRP A 57 6.07 -3.89 -8.72
C TRP A 57 4.58 -4.02 -8.48
N VAL A 58 4.19 -4.04 -7.21
CA VAL A 58 2.78 -3.99 -6.80
C VAL A 58 2.38 -2.51 -6.72
N ASN A 59 1.38 -2.12 -7.50
CA ASN A 59 0.73 -0.82 -7.40
C ASN A 59 -0.68 -1.00 -6.83
N VAL A 60 -1.04 -0.14 -5.88
CA VAL A 60 -2.37 -0.13 -5.27
C VAL A 60 -3.05 1.18 -5.61
N THR A 61 -4.19 1.14 -6.28
CA THR A 61 -5.04 2.32 -6.50
C THR A 61 -6.18 2.30 -5.51
N VAL A 62 -6.29 3.34 -4.69
CA VAL A 62 -7.26 3.46 -3.59
C VAL A 62 -8.35 4.44 -3.99
N PHE A 63 -9.58 3.96 -4.07
CA PHE A 63 -10.77 4.77 -4.37
C PHE A 63 -11.50 5.20 -3.10
N GLU A 64 -11.54 4.32 -2.09
CA GLU A 64 -12.16 4.58 -0.79
C GLU A 64 -11.39 3.84 0.31
N PHE A 65 -11.30 4.46 1.50
CA PHE A 65 -10.68 3.88 2.68
C PHE A 65 -11.27 4.49 3.95
N LEU A 66 -11.07 3.79 5.08
CA LEU A 66 -11.38 4.24 6.42
C LEU A 66 -10.10 4.45 7.21
N LYS A 67 -10.01 5.55 7.96
CA LYS A 67 -8.93 5.76 8.92
C LYS A 67 -9.25 4.99 10.19
N MET A 68 -8.34 4.14 10.63
CA MET A 68 -8.50 3.42 11.89
C MET A 68 -8.04 4.30 13.05
N VAL A 69 -8.88 4.43 14.07
CA VAL A 69 -8.51 5.04 15.35
C VAL A 69 -8.20 3.90 16.30
N LEU A 70 -6.99 3.88 16.86
CA LEU A 70 -6.65 2.92 17.91
C LEU A 70 -7.34 3.38 19.20
N SER A 71 -8.26 2.56 19.69
CA SER A 71 -8.89 2.68 21.01
C SER A 71 -7.94 2.27 22.13
#